data_AF-A0AAU7QTV5-F1
#
_entry.id   AF-A0AAU7QTV5-F1
#
_cell.length_a   1.000
_cell.length_b   1.000
_cell.length_c   1.000
_cell.angle_alpha   90.00
_cell.angle_beta   90.00
_cell.angle_gamma   90.00
#
_symmetry.space_group_name_H-M   'P 1'
#
loop_
_entity.id
_entity.type
_entity.pdbx_description
1 polymer ?
#
loop_
_entity_poly.entity_id
_entity_poly.type
_entity_poly.pdbx_seq_one_letter_code
_entity_poly.pdbx_strand_id
1 'polypeptide(L)' 'MGKGDIKTKKGKIINKSYGKFRKKKKNKKKKI' A
#
# COMPACT_ATOMS: atom_id res chain seq x y z
N MET A 1 13.96 10.37 -1.17
CA MET A 1 13.08 9.77 -0.15
C MET A 1 13.38 8.27 -0.03
N GLY A 2 13.82 7.82 1.14
CA GLY A 2 14.40 6.49 1.36
C GLY A 2 13.39 5.38 1.69
N LYS A 3 13.90 4.16 1.84
CA LYS A 3 13.13 2.96 2.20
C LYS A 3 12.49 3.03 3.60
N GLY A 4 13.02 3.84 4.52
CA GLY A 4 12.46 4.06 5.87
C GLY A 4 11.33 5.08 5.95
N ASP A 5 11.07 5.84 4.88
CA ASP A 5 10.06 6.90 4.92
C ASP A 5 8.64 6.36 4.70
N ILE A 6 7.86 6.34 5.77
CA ILE A 6 6.47 5.85 5.80
C ILE A 6 5.54 6.65 4.87
N LYS A 7 5.91 7.88 4.50
CA LYS A 7 5.12 8.70 3.57
C LYS A 7 5.37 8.35 2.10
N THR A 8 6.24 7.37 1.81
CA THR A 8 6.46 6.90 0.44
C THR A 8 5.78 5.56 0.15
N LYS A 9 5.53 5.26 -1.13
CA LYS A 9 5.06 3.93 -1.54
C LYS A 9 6.04 2.83 -1.10
N LYS A 10 7.36 3.07 -1.22
CA LYS A 10 8.42 2.11 -0.85
C LYS A 10 8.45 1.85 0.66
N GLY A 11 8.38 2.88 1.49
CA GLY A 11 8.35 2.71 2.94
C GLY A 11 7.07 2.05 3.44
N LYS A 12 5.90 2.34 2.85
CA LYS A 12 4.68 1.59 3.17
C LYS A 12 4.73 0.12 2.75
N ILE A 13 5.45 -0.20 1.66
CA ILE A 13 5.66 -1.60 1.27
C ILE A 13 6.49 -2.33 2.32
N ILE A 14 7.60 -1.72 2.74
CA ILE A 14 8.53 -2.31 3.71
C ILE A 14 7.89 -2.43 5.09
N ASN A 15 7.21 -1.38 5.54
CA ASN A 15 6.47 -1.37 6.81
C ASN A 15 5.15 -2.16 6.75
N LYS A 16 4.86 -2.86 5.64
CA LYS A 16 3.64 -3.67 5.41
C LYS A 16 2.31 -2.95 5.72
N SER A 17 2.30 -1.62 5.71
CA SER A 17 1.14 -0.79 6.06
C SER A 17 0.40 -0.30 4.82
N TYR A 18 -0.87 0.07 4.98
CA TYR A 18 -1.70 0.57 3.88
C TYR A 18 -1.98 2.07 4.05
N GLY A 19 -2.47 2.72 2.99
CA GLY A 19 -2.93 4.11 3.02
C GLY A 19 -2.82 4.78 1.66
N LYS A 20 -2.81 6.12 1.62
CA LYS A 20 -2.80 6.92 0.38
C LYS A 20 -1.81 6.41 -0.67
N PHE A 21 -0.56 6.12 -0.26
CA PHE A 21 0.52 5.67 -1.15
C PHE A 21 0.57 4.15 -1.39
N ARG A 22 -0.07 3.32 -0.56
CA ARG A 22 -0.18 1.85 -0.74
C ARG A 22 -1.63 1.42 -0.50
N LYS A 23 -2.44 1.46 -1.56
CA LYS A 23 -3.85 1.07 -1.51
C LYS A 23 -3.98 -0.45 -1.42
N LYS A 24 -4.97 -0.94 -0.66
CA LYS A 24 -5.41 -2.34 -0.76
C LYS A 24 -6.08 -2.51 -2.11
N LYS A 25 -5.66 -3.48 -2.92
CA LYS A 25 -6.45 -3.88 -4.10
C LYS A 25 -7.78 -4.39 -3.57
N LYS A 26 -8.89 -3.73 -3.95
CA LYS A 26 -10.22 -4.32 -3.77
C LYS A 26 -10.33 -5.38 -4.87
N ASN A 27 -10.29 -6.65 -4.50
CA ASN A 27 -10.73 -7.68 -5.44
C ASN A 27 -12.19 -7.35 -5.74
N LYS A 28 -12.51 -7.04 -7.01
CA LYS A 28 -13.91 -6.98 -7.44
C LYS A 28 -14.48 -8.34 -7.06
N LYS A 29 -15.39 -8.40 -6.09
CA LYS A 29 -16.16 -9.62 -5.83
C LYS A 29 -16.74 -10.00 -7.20
N LYS A 30 -16.31 -11.13 -7.74
CA LYS A 30 -16.87 -11.69 -8.97
C LYS A 30 -18.37 -11.75 -8.67
N LYS A 31 -19.19 -10.98 -9.38
CA LYS A 31 -20.65 -11.15 -9.32
C LYS A 31 -20.88 -12.56 -9.85
N ILE A 32 -21.20 -13.47 -8.93
CA ILE A 32 -21.80 -14.76 -9.24
C ILE A 32 -23.28 -14.48 -9.48
#